data_AF-A0A5K0X370-F1
#
_entry.id   AF-A0A5K0X370-F1
#
_cell.length_a   1.000
_cell.length_b   1.000
_cell.length_c   1.000
_cell.angle_alpha   90.00
_cell.angle_beta   90.00
_cell.angle_gamma   90.00
#
_symmetry.space_group_name_H-M   'P 1'
#
loop_
_entity.id
_entity.type
_entity.pdbx_description
1 polymer ?
#
loop_
_entity_poly.entity_id
_entity_poly.type
_entity_poly.pdbx_seq_one_letter_code
_entity_poly.pdbx_strand_id
1 'polypeptide(L)' 'IFSDVFDEEHFISSLVKDVKVVKKLPKEMLTAPKKYQTFRSWSGINYYAKVISHLWDDYQ' A
#
# COMPACT_ATOMS: atom_id res chain seq x y z
N ILE A 1 11.75 -5.58 17.14
CA ILE A 1 10.42 -5.85 17.73
C ILE A 1 9.32 -6.03 16.69
N PHE A 2 9.15 -5.14 15.69
CA PHE A 2 8.10 -5.33 14.68
C PHE A 2 8.31 -6.57 13.77
N SER A 3 9.57 -6.85 13.40
CA SER A 3 9.93 -7.99 12.55
C SER A 3 9.68 -9.38 13.16
N ASP A 4 9.44 -9.46 14.47
CA ASP A 4 9.18 -10.73 15.17
C ASP A 4 7.68 -11.09 15.17
N VAL A 5 6.83 -10.09 14.90
CA VAL A 5 5.37 -10.21 14.90
C VAL A 5 4.81 -10.21 13.47
N PHE A 6 5.56 -9.66 12.51
CA PHE A 6 5.14 -9.52 11.12
C PHE A 6 5.86 -10.52 10.22
N ASP A 7 5.14 -11.53 9.76
CA ASP A 7 5.60 -12.48 8.74
C ASP A 7 5.38 -11.90 7.35
N GLU A 8 6.44 -11.32 6.79
CA GLU A 8 6.41 -10.69 5.47
C GLU A 8 6.13 -11.71 4.35
N GLU A 9 6.69 -12.92 4.43
CA GLU A 9 6.49 -13.93 3.40
C GLU A 9 5.05 -14.44 3.39
N HIS A 10 4.50 -14.71 4.58
CA HIS A 10 3.10 -15.13 4.69
C HIS A 10 2.16 -14.02 4.21
N PHE A 11 2.41 -12.77 4.62
CA PHE A 11 1.62 -11.61 4.18
C PHE A 11 1.61 -11.47 2.66
N ILE A 12 2.78 -11.45 2.01
CA ILE A 12 2.87 -11.32 0.55
C ILE A 12 2.19 -12.52 -0.14
N SER A 13 2.39 -13.75 0.37
CA SER A 13 1.78 -14.95 -0.22
C SER A 13 0.25 -14.94 -0.14
N SER A 14 -0.32 -14.40 0.94
CA SER A 14 -1.77 -14.26 1.11
C SER A 14 -2.37 -13.33 0.04
N LEU A 15 -1.62 -12.31 -0.38
CA LEU A 15 -2.05 -11.30 -1.33
C LEU A 15 -2.01 -11.78 -2.79
N VAL A 16 -1.29 -12.86 -3.11
CA VAL A 16 -1.12 -13.35 -4.50
C VAL A 16 -2.44 -13.70 -5.17
N LYS A 17 -3.46 -14.08 -4.39
CA LYS A 17 -4.80 -14.40 -4.93
C LYS A 17 -5.57 -13.15 -5.36
N ASP A 18 -5.37 -12.04 -4.65
CA ASP A 18 -6.20 -10.84 -4.80
C ASP A 18 -5.50 -9.73 -5.60
N VAL A 19 -4.16 -9.69 -5.59
CA VAL A 19 -3.37 -8.66 -6.26
C VAL A 19 -2.15 -9.22 -6.99
N LYS A 20 -1.78 -8.56 -8.09
CA LYS A 20 -0.61 -8.92 -8.87
C LYS A 20 0.68 -8.50 -8.15
N VAL A 21 1.32 -9.44 -7.48
CA VAL A 21 2.59 -9.22 -6.78
C VAL A 21 3.74 -9.12 -7.79
N VAL A 22 4.48 -8.01 -7.77
CA VAL A 22 5.69 -7.79 -8.59
C VAL A 22 6.90 -7.55 -7.70
N LYS A 23 7.95 -8.37 -7.84
CA LYS A 23 9.19 -8.24 -7.05
C LYS A 23 10.07 -7.06 -7.49
N LYS A 24 9.91 -6.59 -8.72
CA LYS A 24 10.64 -5.45 -9.28
C LYS A 24 9.62 -4.52 -9.92
N LEU A 25 9.76 -3.22 -9.64
CA LEU A 25 8.87 -2.22 -10.19
C LEU A 25 9.04 -2.18 -11.72
N PRO A 26 7.97 -2.34 -12.52
CA PRO A 26 8.04 -2.25 -13.97
C PRO A 26 8.60 -0.90 -14.41
N LYS A 27 9.44 -0.89 -15.45
CA LYS A 27 10.08 0.35 -15.94
C LYS A 27 9.06 1.41 -16.36
N GLU A 28 7.91 0.97 -16.85
CA GLU A 28 6.79 1.85 -17.23
C GLU A 28 6.24 2.66 -16.05
N MET A 29 6.26 2.09 -14.83
CA MET A 29 5.79 2.76 -13.61
C MET A 29 6.86 3.67 -12.98
N LEU A 30 8.13 3.58 -13.41
CA LEU A 30 9.18 4.51 -12.94
C LEU A 30 8.97 5.93 -13.49
N THR A 31 8.38 6.02 -14.69
CA THR A 31 8.07 7.28 -15.38
C THR A 31 6.74 7.90 -14.96
N ALA A 32 5.88 7.14 -14.28
CA ALA A 32 4.63 7.67 -13.76
C ALA A 32 4.92 8.76 -12.70
N PRO A 33 4.16 9.86 -12.67
CA PRO A 33 4.34 10.89 -11.65
C PRO A 33 4.19 10.24 -10.28
N LYS A 34 5.28 10.24 -9.50
CA LYS A 34 5.26 9.74 -8.12
C LYS A 34 4.22 10.57 -7.36
N LYS A 35 3.09 9.97 -7.02
CA LYS A 35 2.12 10.57 -6.09
C LYS A 35 2.82 10.58 -4.73
N TYR A 36 3.51 11.69 -4.43
CA TYR A 36 4.18 11.88 -3.16
C TYR A 36 3.11 12.05 -2.08
N GLN A 37 2.69 10.94 -1.50
CA GLN A 37 1.74 10.95 -0.41
C GLN A 37 2.57 11.11 0.86
N THR A 38 2.66 12.34 1.35
CA THR A 38 3.32 12.64 2.63
C THR A 38 2.72 11.75 3.70
N PHE A 39 3.54 10.87 4.29
CA PHE A 39 3.12 9.95 5.33
C PHE A 39 2.70 10.77 6.57
N ARG A 40 1.40 11.10 6.70
CA ARG A 40 0.83 11.54 7.97
C ARG A 40 0.72 10.34 8.88
N SER A 41 0.97 10.49 10.19
CA SER A 41 1.01 9.36 11.13
C SER A 41 -0.15 8.38 10.95
N TRP A 42 0.20 7.11 10.73
CA TRP A 42 -0.75 6.03 10.43
C TRP A 42 -1.58 5.61 11.65
N SER A 43 -1.29 6.16 12.83
CA SER A 43 -1.95 5.79 14.08
C SER A 43 -3.26 6.55 14.35
N GLY A 44 -3.62 7.54 13.52
CA GLY A 44 -4.83 8.34 13.72
C GLY A 44 -6.03 7.75 13.00
N ILE A 45 -7.14 7.49 13.69
CA ILE A 45 -8.41 7.08 13.07
C ILE A 45 -8.88 8.09 11.99
N ASN A 46 -8.51 9.36 12.18
CA ASN A 46 -8.77 10.46 11.26
C ASN A 46 -8.01 10.31 9.91
N TYR A 47 -6.88 9.58 9.87
CA TYR A 47 -6.15 9.28 8.63
C TYR A 47 -6.95 8.30 7.75
N TYR A 48 -7.41 7.19 8.33
CA TYR A 48 -8.21 6.22 7.61
C TYR A 48 -9.55 6.80 7.14
N ALA A 49 -10.24 7.54 8.01
CA ALA A 49 -11.56 8.09 7.71
C ALA A 49 -11.57 9.21 6.65
N LYS A 50 -10.50 10.01 6.54
CA LYS A 50 -10.47 11.18 5.64
C LYS A 50 -9.55 11.04 4.44
N VAL A 51 -8.57 10.13 4.47
CA VAL A 51 -7.59 10.00 3.39
C VAL A 51 -7.80 8.70 2.64
N ILE A 52 -7.97 7.59 3.36
CA ILE A 52 -8.09 6.28 2.73
C ILE A 52 -9.46 6.09 2.09
N SER A 53 -10.55 6.46 2.79
CA SER A 53 -11.92 6.35 2.26
C SER A 53 -12.08 6.93 0.86
N HIS A 54 -11.70 8.20 0.66
CA HIS A 54 -11.85 8.89 -0.61
C HIS A 54 -10.95 8.35 -1.73
N LEU A 55 -9.85 7.66 -1.42
CA LEU A 55 -8.99 7.05 -2.45
C LEU A 55 -9.64 5.85 -3.12
N TRP A 56 -10.60 5.20 -2.47
CA TRP A 56 -11.35 4.08 -3.04
C TRP A 56 -12.49 4.54 -3.95
N ASP A 57 -12.97 5.78 -3.79
CA ASP A 57 -13.99 6.38 -4.67
C ASP A 57 -13.43 6.63 -6.08
N ASP A 58 -12.12 6.88 -6.21
CA ASP A 58 -11.42 7.11 -7.48
C ASP A 58 -11.14 5.82 -8.28
N TYR A 59 -11.41 4.63 -7.72
CA TYR A 59 -11.02 3.33 -8.29
C TYR A 59 -12.18 2.57 -8.98
N GLN A 60 -13.22 3.28 -9.42
CA GLN A 60 -14.28 2.75 -10.30
C GLN A 60 -13.89 2.74 -11.77
#